data_AF-A0A6P0NIL7-F1
#
_entry.id   AF-A0A6P0NIL7-F1
#
_cell.length_a   1.000
_cell.length_b   1.000
_cell.length_c   1.000
_cell.angle_alpha   90.00
_cell.angle_beta   90.00
_cell.angle_gamma   90.00
#
_symmetry.space_group_name_H-M   'P 1'
#
loop_
_entity.id
_entity.type
_entity.pdbx_description
1 polymer ?
#
loop_
_entity_poly.entity_id
_entity_poly.type
_entity_poly.pdbx_seq_one_letter_code
_entity_poly.pdbx_strand_id
1 'polypeptide(L)' 'MSDCIKTWQALYATIHEKKYPFTRPPTLGEVIGWIAQLGGFLGRKSDGAPGVKTLWRGLRRLDDIARTWLFCHNSFFDES' A
#
# COMPACT_ATOMS: atom_id res chain seq x y z
N MET A 1 -9.06 1.34 15.64
CA MET A 1 -7.69 0.82 15.35
C MET A 1 -7.74 -0.53 14.63
N SER A 2 -8.77 -0.77 13.80
CA SER A 2 -8.96 -2.01 13.03
C SER A 2 -8.70 -1.82 11.53
N ASP A 3 -8.52 -0.56 11.09
CA ASP A 3 -8.41 -0.21 9.66
C ASP A 3 -6.99 -0.33 9.09
N CYS A 4 -5.97 -0.35 9.95
CA CYS A 4 -4.56 -0.45 9.53
C CYS A 4 -4.24 -1.77 8.81
N ILE A 5 -4.96 -2.86 9.13
CA ILE A 5 -4.73 -4.18 8.52
C ILE A 5 -5.11 -4.18 7.03
N LYS A 6 -6.08 -3.36 6.61
CA LYS A 6 -6.57 -3.34 5.22
C LYS A 6 -5.67 -2.51 4.29
N THR A 7 -5.06 -1.45 4.81
CA THR A 7 -4.30 -0.47 4.00
C THR A 7 -3.08 -1.07 3.32
N TRP A 8 -2.27 -1.84 4.05
CA TRP A 8 -1.07 -2.45 3.47
C TRP A 8 -1.40 -3.65 2.56
N GLN A 9 -2.55 -4.30 2.74
CA GLN A 9 -3.04 -5.35 1.84
C GLN A 9 -3.43 -4.76 0.48
N ALA A 10 -4.18 -3.67 0.49
CA ALA A 10 -4.54 -2.93 -0.71
C ALA A 10 -3.27 -2.42 -1.42
N LEU A 11 -2.32 -1.85 -0.67
CA LEU A 11 -1.01 -1.43 -1.19
C LEU A 11 -0.28 -2.57 -1.91
N TYR A 12 -0.15 -3.72 -1.27
CA TYR A 12 0.54 -4.86 -1.87
C TYR A 12 -0.18 -5.36 -3.12
N ALA A 13 -1.51 -5.46 -3.07
CA ALA A 13 -2.30 -5.87 -4.22
C ALA A 13 -2.16 -4.91 -5.40
N THR A 14 -2.04 -3.61 -5.17
CA THR A 14 -1.80 -2.62 -6.23
C THR A 14 -0.40 -2.72 -6.84
N ILE A 15 0.63 -2.98 -6.02
CA ILE A 15 2.02 -3.07 -6.51
C ILE A 15 2.32 -4.40 -7.20
N HIS A 16 1.84 -5.50 -6.64
CA HIS A 16 2.18 -6.85 -7.07
C HIS A 16 1.08 -7.56 -7.88
N GLU A 17 -0.08 -6.92 -8.04
CA GLU A 17 -1.26 -7.46 -8.73
C GLU A 17 -1.69 -8.83 -8.19
N LYS A 18 -1.39 -9.08 -6.90
CA LYS A 18 -1.62 -10.35 -6.22
C LYS A 18 -2.17 -10.10 -4.83
N LYS A 19 -3.02 -11.02 -4.36
CA LYS A 19 -3.40 -11.02 -2.94
C LYS A 19 -2.15 -11.22 -2.09
N TYR A 20 -2.04 -10.46 -1.02
CA TYR A 20 -0.95 -10.63 -0.08
C TYR A 20 -0.99 -12.04 0.53
N PRO A 21 0.10 -12.81 0.49
CA PRO A 21 0.15 -14.08 1.20
C PRO A 21 0.11 -13.78 2.70
N PHE A 22 -0.97 -14.19 3.38
CA PHE A 22 -1.23 -13.99 4.82
C PHE A 22 -0.23 -14.69 5.75
N THR A 23 0.98 -15.00 5.28
CA THR A 23 1.97 -15.80 5.99
C THR A 23 2.71 -15.02 7.08
N ARG A 24 2.89 -13.71 6.90
CA ARG A 24 3.45 -12.81 7.94
C ARG A 24 3.10 -11.35 7.63
N PRO A 25 3.00 -10.46 8.62
CA PRO A 25 2.87 -9.03 8.34
C PRO A 25 4.15 -8.49 7.66
N PRO A 26 4.03 -7.47 6.78
CA PRO A 26 5.19 -6.84 6.17
C PRO A 26 5.99 -6.03 7.20
N THR A 27 7.29 -5.94 6.98
CA THR A 27 8.17 -5.06 7.75
C THR A 27 7.94 -3.60 7.39
N LEU A 28 8.29 -2.68 8.30
CA LEU A 28 8.21 -1.25 8.03
C LEU A 28 9.03 -0.85 6.79
N GLY A 29 10.20 -1.46 6.59
CA GLY A 29 11.04 -1.21 5.42
C GLY A 29 10.39 -1.64 4.10
N GLU A 30 9.72 -2.80 4.08
CA GLU A 30 8.96 -3.27 2.92
C GLU A 30 7.80 -2.31 2.60
N VAL A 31 7.04 -1.90 3.62
CA VAL A 31 5.93 -0.95 3.46
C VAL A 31 6.43 0.41 2.94
N ILE A 32 7.52 0.94 3.49
CA ILE A 32 8.14 2.19 3.01
C ILE A 32 8.60 2.03 1.55
N GLY A 33 9.16 0.88 1.19
CA GLY A 33 9.54 0.56 -0.19
C GLY A 33 8.36 0.59 -1.15
N TRP A 34 7.24 -0.05 -0.79
CA TRP A 34 6.02 -0.05 -1.61
C TRP A 34 5.38 1.33 -1.72
N ILE A 35 5.33 2.10 -0.63
CA ILE A 35 4.86 3.49 -0.64
C ILE A 35 5.73 4.32 -1.58
N ALA A 36 7.06 4.17 -1.50
CA ALA A 36 7.96 4.87 -2.40
C ALA A 36 7.72 4.49 -3.87
N GLN A 37 7.47 3.20 -4.17
CA GLN A 37 7.14 2.74 -5.52
C GLN A 37 5.86 3.38 -6.06
N LEU A 38 4.81 3.49 -5.23
CA LEU A 38 3.61 4.27 -5.58
C LEU A 38 3.96 5.74 -5.89
N GLY A 39 4.95 6.31 -5.21
CA GLY A 39 5.46 7.66 -5.46
C GLY A 39 6.31 7.83 -6.71
N GLY A 40 6.61 6.74 -7.44
CA GLY A 40 7.49 6.72 -8.62
C GLY A 40 8.93 6.31 -8.34
N PHE A 41 9.22 5.73 -7.17
CA PHE A 41 10.55 5.17 -6.86
C PHE A 41 10.76 3.84 -7.58
N LEU A 42 11.84 3.72 -8.35
CA LEU A 42 12.15 2.49 -9.08
C LEU A 42 12.86 1.44 -8.23
N GLY A 43 13.50 1.84 -7.12
CA GLY A 43 14.16 0.92 -6.20
C GLY A 43 15.35 0.17 -6.79
N ARG A 44 16.11 0.77 -7.71
CA ARG A 44 17.33 0.13 -8.23
C ARG A 44 18.40 0.12 -7.14
N LYS A 45 19.28 -0.89 -7.16
CA LYS A 45 20.33 -1.11 -6.15
C LYS A 45 21.22 0.11 -5.86
N SER A 46 21.32 1.07 -6.79
CA SER A 46 22.18 2.26 -6.68
C SER A 46 21.42 3.58 -6.48
N ASP A 47 20.09 3.58 -6.42
CA ASP A 47 19.29 4.82 -6.38
C ASP A 47 19.32 5.52 -5.01
N GLY A 48 19.90 4.90 -3.99
CA GLY A 48 19.86 5.39 -2.61
C GLY A 48 18.48 5.25 -1.98
N ALA A 49 18.24 5.96 -0.87
CA ALA A 49 16.95 5.94 -0.19
C ALA A 49 15.92 6.85 -0.90
N PRO A 50 14.62 6.51 -0.90
CA PRO A 50 13.60 7.35 -1.48
C PRO A 50 13.50 8.70 -0.78
N GLY A 51 13.45 9.79 -1.57
CA GLY A 51 13.30 11.14 -1.03
C GLY A 51 11.91 11.41 -0.45
N VAL A 52 11.82 12.41 0.44
CA VAL A 52 10.58 12.80 1.14
C VAL A 52 9.44 13.14 0.17
N LYS A 53 9.73 13.80 -0.95
CA LYS A 53 8.72 14.12 -1.98
C LYS A 53 8.11 12.86 -2.60
N THR A 54 8.93 11.83 -2.83
CA THR A 54 8.49 10.55 -3.39
C THR A 54 7.62 9.81 -2.38
N LEU A 55 8.02 9.77 -1.11
CA LEU A 55 7.21 9.20 -0.04
C LEU A 55 5.86 9.91 0.11
N TRP A 56 5.85 11.24 0.10
CA TRP A 56 4.61 12.02 0.22
C TRP A 56 3.62 11.74 -0.92
N ARG A 57 4.12 11.67 -2.17
CA ARG A 57 3.30 11.27 -3.33
C ARG A 57 2.75 9.86 -3.17
N GLY A 58 3.58 8.94 -2.69
CA GLY A 58 3.18 7.55 -2.41
C GLY A 58 2.08 7.44 -1.37
N LEU A 59 2.23 8.15 -0.24
CA LEU A 59 1.25 8.19 0.85
C LEU A 59 -0.10 8.75 0.38
N ARG A 60 -0.08 9.80 -0.43
CA ARG A 60 -1.32 10.38 -0.97
C ARG A 60 -2.06 9.39 -1.87
N ARG A 61 -1.33 8.69 -2.76
CA ARG A 61 -1.91 7.62 -3.60
C ARG A 61 -2.43 6.44 -2.77
N LEU A 62 -1.72 6.08 -1.71
CA LEU A 62 -2.16 5.03 -0.79
C LEU A 62 -3.46 5.41 -0.08
N ASP A 63 -3.64 6.67 0.33
CA ASP A 63 -4.89 7.13 0.94
C ASP A 63 -6.07 6.97 -0.02
N ASP A 64 -5.90 7.37 -1.28
CA ASP A 64 -6.92 7.23 -2.33
C ASP A 64 -7.26 5.74 -2.59
N ILE A 65 -6.25 4.87 -2.67
CA ILE A 65 -6.41 3.42 -2.84
C ILE A 65 -7.15 2.81 -1.65
N ALA A 66 -6.76 3.16 -0.42
CA ALA A 66 -7.34 2.63 0.80
C ALA A 66 -8.82 3.00 0.93
N ARG A 67 -9.18 4.25 0.61
CA ARG A 67 -10.57 4.70 0.54
C ARG A 67 -11.36 3.93 -0.50
N THR A 68 -10.81 3.77 -1.71
CA THR A 68 -11.46 3.04 -2.80
C THR A 68 -11.70 1.58 -2.43
N TRP A 69 -10.68 0.94 -1.85
CA TRP A 69 -10.77 -0.44 -1.36
C TRP A 69 -11.83 -0.57 -0.26
N LEU A 70 -11.89 0.38 0.68
CA LEU A 70 -12.92 0.41 1.71
C LEU A 70 -14.31 0.51 1.09
N PHE A 71 -14.55 1.40 0.13
CA PHE A 71 -15.83 1.50 -0.57
C PHE A 71 -16.21 0.18 -1.26
N CYS A 72 -15.31 -0.39 -2.06
CA CYS A 72 -15.57 -1.65 -2.77
C CYS A 72 -15.78 -2.84 -1.84
N HIS A 73 -15.13 -2.86 -0.66
CA HIS A 73 -15.26 -3.95 0.30
C HIS A 73 -16.44 -3.76 1.26
N ASN A 74 -16.84 -2.53 1.57
CA ASN A 74 -17.97 -2.23 2.46
C ASN A 74 -19.32 -2.46 1.78
N SER A 75 -19.39 -2.29 0.46
CA SER A 75 -20.57 -2.69 -0.35
C SER A 75 -20.79 -4.22 -0.38
N PHE A 76 -19.90 -5.02 0.21
CA PHE A 76 -20.01 -6.48 0.26
C PHE A 76 -20.55 -7.01 1.60
N PHE A 77 -20.83 -6.13 2.58
CA PHE A 77 -21.28 -6.52 3.93
C PHE A 77 -22.64 -5.93 4.35
N ASP A 78 -23.35 -5.22 3.46
CA ASP A 78 -24.68 -4.66 3.75
C ASP A 78 -25.85 -5.53 3.20
N GLU A 79 -25.56 -6.74 2.71
CA GLU A 79 -26.57 -7.77 2.38
C GLU A 79 -26.27 -9.09 3.10
N SER A 80 -26.13 -9.09 4.43
CA SER A 80 -26.10 -10.31 5.24
C SER A 80 -26.70 -10.09 6.63
#